data_AF-A0A970AG28-F1
#
_entry.id   AF-A0A970AG28-F1
#
_cell.length_a   1.000
_cell.length_b   1.000
_cell.length_c   1.000
_cell.angle_alpha   90.00
_cell.angle_beta   90.00
_cell.angle_gamma   90.00
#
_symmetry.space_group_name_H-M   'P 1'
#
loop_
_entity.id
_entity.type
_entity.pdbx_description
1 polymer ?
#
loop_
_entity_poly.entity_id
_entity_poly.type
_entity_poly.pdbx_seq_one_letter_code
_entity_poly.pdbx_strand_id
1 'polypeptide(L)'
;MLKSKRFPAAIAAVLAGIVLNFLLHPGQPLPEIGWGIHLPELVLPALTDFQRGFLLITLPQLPLTLTNAVLVTTAVSRDLFGPRAARVNDRNLCLTMGAANLISAPFGGYMMCHGSGGVAAHYRFGGRTRYTVYIIGAFLLAVGLFLGKDGAGIFALIPEAALGCLLFYSGIDLAAAARGMEKRSDFFVILAVAALS
;
A
#
# COMPACT_ATOMS: atom_id res chain seq x y z
N MET A 1 2.23 -3.25 -18.09
CA MET A 1 1.67 -4.15 -19.15
C MET A 1 0.97 -5.40 -18.57
N LEU A 2 -0.14 -5.27 -17.86
CA LEU A 2 -1.07 -6.38 -17.59
C LEU A 2 -2.46 -5.88 -17.95
N LYS A 3 -2.96 -6.17 -19.17
CA LYS A 3 -4.25 -5.71 -19.71
C LYS A 3 -5.38 -6.75 -19.53
N SER A 4 -5.30 -7.61 -18.50
CA SER A 4 -6.45 -8.45 -18.14
C SER A 4 -7.58 -7.59 -17.58
N LYS A 5 -8.75 -7.63 -18.22
CA LYS A 5 -9.97 -6.92 -17.79
C LYS A 5 -10.84 -7.70 -16.80
N ARG A 6 -10.55 -8.99 -16.54
CA ARG A 6 -11.45 -9.87 -15.78
C ARG A 6 -10.83 -10.59 -14.58
N PHE A 7 -9.53 -10.91 -14.62
CA PHE A 7 -8.86 -11.57 -13.50
C PHE A 7 -7.57 -10.81 -13.14
N PRO A 8 -7.41 -10.34 -11.88
CA PRO A 8 -6.18 -9.70 -11.46
C PRO A 8 -5.05 -10.73 -11.50
N ALA A 9 -4.06 -10.51 -12.37
CA ALA A 9 -2.89 -11.38 -12.44
C ALA A 9 -2.19 -11.52 -11.08
N ALA A 10 -2.25 -10.47 -10.24
CA ALA A 10 -1.78 -10.52 -8.86
C ALA A 10 -2.52 -11.55 -8.00
N ILE A 11 -3.85 -11.61 -8.06
CA ILE A 11 -4.62 -12.61 -7.31
C ILE A 11 -4.30 -14.02 -7.82
N ALA A 12 -4.25 -14.20 -9.15
CA ALA A 12 -3.88 -15.49 -9.73
C ALA A 12 -2.47 -15.93 -9.32
N ALA A 13 -1.49 -15.01 -9.30
CA ALA A 13 -0.12 -15.28 -8.89
C ALA A 13 -0.04 -15.63 -7.41
N VAL A 14 -0.77 -14.93 -6.54
CA VAL A 14 -0.86 -15.25 -5.11
C VAL A 14 -1.48 -16.62 -4.90
N LEU A 15 -2.62 -16.92 -5.53
CA LEU A 15 -3.28 -18.22 -5.40
C LEU A 15 -2.40 -19.36 -5.93
N ALA A 16 -1.79 -19.19 -7.10
CA ALA A 16 -0.87 -20.17 -7.66
C ALA A 16 0.35 -20.37 -6.75
N GLY A 17 0.90 -19.28 -6.19
CA GLY A 17 1.98 -19.32 -5.22
C GLY A 17 1.60 -20.13 -3.99
N ILE A 18 0.43 -19.86 -3.38
CA ILE A 18 -0.07 -20.59 -2.22
C ILE A 18 -0.19 -22.09 -2.54
N VAL A 19 -0.82 -22.44 -3.67
CA VAL A 19 -1.00 -23.84 -4.09
C VAL A 19 0.36 -24.53 -4.29
N LEU A 20 1.29 -23.88 -5.01
CA LEU A 20 2.64 -24.42 -5.22
C LEU A 20 3.40 -24.58 -3.91
N ASN A 21 3.25 -23.66 -2.97
CA ASN A 21 3.90 -23.74 -1.67
C ASN A 21 3.44 -24.98 -0.89
N PHE A 22 2.13 -25.27 -0.88
CA PHE A 22 1.62 -26.49 -0.25
C PHE A 22 2.03 -27.77 -0.97
N LEU A 23 2.17 -27.74 -2.31
CA LEU A 23 2.63 -28.90 -3.09
C LEU A 23 4.12 -29.20 -2.87
N LEU A 24 4.94 -28.16 -2.73
CA LEU A 24 6.39 -28.28 -2.52
C LEU A 24 6.77 -28.58 -1.06
N HIS A 25 5.93 -28.19 -0.10
CA HIS A 25 6.14 -28.44 1.33
C HIS A 25 4.98 -29.25 1.95
N PRO A 26 4.81 -30.53 1.56
CA PRO A 26 3.77 -31.39 2.12
C PRO A 26 4.04 -31.62 3.62
N GLY A 27 3.15 -31.10 4.47
CA GLY A 27 3.28 -31.16 5.93
C GLY A 27 3.47 -29.81 6.63
N GLN A 28 3.47 -28.70 5.88
CA GLN A 28 3.46 -27.37 6.49
C GLN A 28 2.22 -27.21 7.39
N PRO A 29 2.38 -26.89 8.69
CA PRO A 29 1.25 -26.72 9.58
C PRO A 29 0.41 -25.53 9.12
N LEU A 30 -0.91 -25.73 9.08
CA LEU A 30 -1.83 -24.61 8.86
C LEU A 30 -1.79 -23.69 10.09
N PRO A 31 -1.89 -22.37 9.91
CA PRO A 31 -1.98 -21.46 11.04
C PRO A 31 -3.19 -21.84 11.90
N GLU A 32 -2.97 -22.02 13.19
CA GLU A 32 -4.06 -22.18 14.15
C GLU A 32 -4.79 -20.85 14.25
N ILE A 33 -6.11 -20.87 14.05
CA ILE A 33 -6.94 -19.67 14.08
C ILE A 33 -7.68 -19.65 15.42
N GLY A 34 -7.17 -18.83 16.35
CA GLY A 34 -7.88 -18.48 17.57
C GLY A 34 -8.85 -17.33 17.31
N TRP A 35 -10.14 -17.52 17.56
CA TRP A 35 -11.10 -16.42 17.56
C TRP A 35 -11.07 -15.71 18.91
N GLY A 36 -10.91 -14.39 18.89
CA GLY A 36 -10.86 -13.57 20.09
C GLY A 36 -11.28 -12.12 19.84
N ILE A 37 -11.13 -11.26 20.85
CA ILE A 37 -11.19 -9.81 20.67
C ILE A 37 -9.80 -9.27 21.00
N HIS A 38 -9.11 -8.80 19.97
CA HIS A 38 -7.75 -8.28 20.05
C HIS A 38 -7.77 -6.76 19.90
N LEU A 39 -7.62 -6.06 21.02
CA LEU A 39 -7.52 -4.60 21.03
C LEU A 39 -6.06 -4.18 20.78
N PRO A 40 -5.81 -3.10 20.03
CA PRO A 40 -4.47 -2.58 19.84
C PRO A 40 -3.92 -2.06 21.17
N GLU A 41 -2.66 -2.38 21.44
CA GLU A 41 -1.93 -1.79 22.57
C GLU A 41 -1.58 -0.34 22.28
N LEU A 42 -1.67 0.51 23.30
CA LEU A 42 -1.30 1.92 23.19
C LEU A 42 0.21 2.05 23.40
N VAL A 43 0.94 2.44 22.35
CA VAL A 43 2.38 2.66 22.36
C VAL A 43 2.65 4.15 22.11
N LEU A 44 3.11 4.86 23.13
CA LEU A 44 3.54 6.25 22.97
C LEU A 44 5.01 6.29 22.55
N PRO A 45 5.34 6.89 21.39
CA PRO A 45 6.72 6.94 20.91
C PRO A 45 7.59 7.80 21.84
N ALA A 46 8.82 7.34 22.12
CA ALA A 46 9.76 8.13 22.89
C ALA A 46 10.30 9.31 22.06
N LEU A 47 10.77 10.36 22.72
CA LEU A 47 11.32 11.53 22.03
C LEU A 47 12.59 11.18 21.20
N THR A 48 13.32 10.15 21.62
CA THR A 48 14.47 9.59 20.88
C THR A 48 14.04 8.91 19.58
N ASP A 49 12.88 8.26 19.56
CA ASP A 49 12.32 7.64 18.36
C ASP A 49 11.88 8.70 17.36
N PHE A 50 11.46 9.87 17.84
CA PHE A 50 11.08 10.99 16.97
C PHE A 50 12.27 11.50 16.14
N GLN A 51 13.44 11.71 16.75
CA GLN A 51 14.63 12.16 16.03
C GLN A 51 15.07 11.14 14.98
N ARG A 52 15.09 9.86 15.36
CA ARG A 52 15.48 8.76 14.46
C ARG A 52 14.47 8.60 13.32
N GLY A 53 13.18 8.60 13.61
CA GLY A 53 12.12 8.50 12.62
C GLY A 53 12.11 9.69 11.66
N PHE A 54 12.32 10.90 12.18
CA PHE A 54 12.39 12.10 11.36
C PHE A 54 13.56 12.06 10.37
N LEU A 55 14.76 11.72 10.85
CA LEU A 55 15.97 11.72 10.02
C LEU A 55 16.05 10.55 9.05
N LEU A 56 15.68 9.34 9.50
CA LEU A 56 15.87 8.11 8.70
C LEU A 56 14.66 7.77 7.82
N ILE A 57 13.46 8.21 8.17
CA ILE A 57 12.23 7.80 7.47
C ILE A 57 11.54 9.03 6.88
N THR A 58 11.18 10.01 7.70
CA THR A 58 10.36 11.14 7.24
C THR A 58 11.06 11.94 6.15
N LEU A 59 12.30 12.40 6.39
CA LEU A 59 13.04 13.23 5.45
C LEU A 59 13.22 12.57 4.06
N PRO A 60 13.71 11.32 3.97
CA PRO A 60 13.81 10.63 2.68
C PRO A 60 12.46 10.36 2.01
N GLN A 61 11.40 10.14 2.78
CA GLN A 61 10.06 9.78 2.28
C GLN A 61 9.18 10.99 1.89
N LEU A 62 9.57 12.22 2.27
CA LEU A 62 8.84 13.44 1.91
C LEU A 62 8.64 13.60 0.39
N PRO A 63 9.68 13.47 -0.47
CA PRO A 63 9.51 13.62 -1.91
C PRO A 63 8.55 12.58 -2.49
N LEU A 64 8.69 11.30 -2.08
CA LEU A 64 7.83 10.23 -2.58
C LEU A 64 6.38 10.43 -2.14
N THR A 65 6.16 10.83 -0.88
CA THR A 65 4.82 11.07 -0.34
C THR A 65 4.15 12.25 -1.02
N LEU A 66 4.83 13.38 -1.15
CA LEU A 66 4.28 14.57 -1.83
C LEU A 66 4.01 14.27 -3.31
N THR A 67 4.89 13.55 -3.98
CA THR A 67 4.70 13.26 -5.40
C THR A 67 3.62 12.21 -5.61
N ASN A 68 3.79 11.00 -5.08
CA ASN A 68 2.89 9.88 -5.34
C ASN A 68 1.56 10.00 -4.61
N ALA A 69 1.58 10.34 -3.32
CA ALA A 69 0.39 10.32 -2.49
C ALA A 69 -0.43 11.62 -2.54
N VAL A 70 0.18 12.74 -2.94
CA VAL A 70 -0.50 14.04 -3.04
C VAL A 70 -0.68 14.46 -4.50
N LEU A 71 0.38 14.85 -5.21
CA LEU A 71 0.27 15.44 -6.56
C LEU A 71 -0.32 14.47 -7.59
N VAL A 72 0.28 13.28 -7.72
CA VAL A 72 -0.16 12.26 -8.67
C VAL A 72 -1.55 11.73 -8.27
N THR A 73 -1.81 11.53 -6.99
CA THR A 73 -3.16 11.14 -6.52
C THR A 73 -4.21 12.18 -6.89
N THR A 74 -3.93 13.47 -6.71
CA THR A 74 -4.84 14.56 -7.13
C THR A 74 -5.11 14.50 -8.62
N ALA A 75 -4.05 14.42 -9.45
CA ALA A 75 -4.18 14.34 -10.90
C ALA A 75 -4.98 13.12 -11.36
N VAL A 76 -4.57 11.92 -10.91
CA VAL A 76 -5.25 10.65 -11.24
C VAL A 76 -6.70 10.67 -10.78
N SER A 77 -6.99 11.22 -9.60
CA SER A 77 -8.37 11.29 -9.12
C SER A 77 -9.23 12.22 -9.98
N ARG A 78 -8.69 13.35 -10.45
CA ARG A 78 -9.38 14.25 -11.38
C ARG A 78 -9.64 13.58 -12.73
N ASP A 79 -8.65 12.87 -13.28
CA ASP A 79 -8.79 12.17 -14.54
C ASP A 79 -9.82 11.03 -14.47
N LEU A 80 -9.85 10.29 -13.36
CA LEU A 80 -10.71 9.13 -13.19
C LEU A 80 -12.15 9.49 -12.77
N PHE A 81 -12.33 10.52 -11.94
CA PHE A 81 -13.63 10.83 -11.32
C PHE A 81 -14.21 12.20 -11.73
N GLY A 82 -13.46 13.02 -12.47
CA GLY A 82 -13.91 14.30 -12.99
C GLY A 82 -14.43 15.24 -11.90
N PRO A 83 -15.63 15.84 -12.06
CA PRO A 83 -16.22 16.73 -11.06
C PRO A 83 -16.39 16.10 -9.67
N ARG A 84 -16.51 14.77 -9.58
CA ARG A 84 -16.65 14.07 -8.29
C ARG A 84 -15.35 14.09 -7.46
N ALA A 85 -14.21 14.38 -8.08
CA ALA A 85 -12.93 14.55 -7.40
C ALA A 85 -12.71 15.97 -6.84
N ALA A 86 -13.71 16.86 -6.85
CA ALA A 86 -13.54 18.26 -6.40
C ALA A 86 -12.95 18.39 -4.97
N ARG A 87 -13.23 17.42 -4.09
CA ARG A 87 -12.70 17.40 -2.71
C ARG A 87 -11.28 16.82 -2.61
N VAL A 88 -10.80 16.15 -3.65
CA VAL A 88 -9.46 15.58 -3.73
C VAL A 88 -8.52 16.66 -4.27
N ASN A 89 -7.98 17.45 -3.34
CA ASN A 89 -6.96 18.45 -3.59
C ASN A 89 -5.79 18.25 -2.64
N ASP A 90 -4.65 18.85 -2.99
CA ASP A 90 -3.37 18.62 -2.31
C ASP A 90 -3.46 18.91 -0.81
N ARG A 91 -4.13 20.01 -0.44
CA ARG A 91 -4.34 20.38 0.96
C ARG A 91 -5.14 19.31 1.72
N ASN A 92 -6.26 18.86 1.16
CA ASN A 92 -7.11 17.86 1.80
C ASN A 92 -6.41 16.50 1.91
N LEU A 93 -5.63 16.10 0.90
CA LEU A 93 -4.84 14.87 0.95
C LEU A 93 -3.78 14.95 2.05
N CYS A 94 -3.02 16.05 2.15
CA CYS A 94 -2.06 16.26 3.23
C CYS A 94 -2.73 16.23 4.63
N LEU A 95 -3.85 16.95 4.80
CA LEU A 95 -4.54 17.02 6.09
C LEU A 95 -5.12 15.67 6.52
N THR A 96 -5.81 14.97 5.62
CA THR A 96 -6.42 13.68 5.94
C THR A 96 -5.38 12.60 6.19
N MET A 97 -4.30 12.58 5.41
CA MET A 97 -3.18 11.67 5.60
C MET A 97 -2.45 11.95 6.91
N GLY A 98 -2.14 13.20 7.21
CA GLY A 98 -1.49 13.59 8.47
C GLY A 98 -2.34 13.24 9.69
N ALA A 99 -3.64 13.54 9.64
CA ALA A 99 -4.57 13.18 10.71
C ALA A 99 -4.67 11.66 10.90
N ALA A 100 -4.81 10.89 9.81
CA ALA A 100 -4.89 9.44 9.89
C ALA A 100 -3.63 8.81 10.51
N ASN A 101 -2.44 9.26 10.08
CA ASN A 101 -1.17 8.76 10.63
C ASN A 101 -0.97 9.18 12.10
N LEU A 102 -1.34 10.40 12.47
CA LEU A 102 -1.23 10.85 13.87
C LEU A 102 -2.16 10.07 14.79
N ILE A 103 -3.36 9.74 14.31
CA ILE A 103 -4.32 8.90 15.04
C ILE A 103 -3.84 7.45 15.12
N SER A 104 -3.23 6.91 14.06
CA SER A 104 -2.79 5.50 14.04
C SER A 104 -1.48 5.25 14.76
N ALA A 105 -0.58 6.24 14.81
CA ALA A 105 0.74 6.13 15.45
C ALA A 105 0.68 5.54 16.89
N PRO A 106 -0.17 6.02 17.81
CA PRO A 106 -0.20 5.48 19.16
C PRO A 106 -0.74 4.03 19.24
N PHE A 107 -1.35 3.52 18.18
CA PHE A 107 -1.83 2.12 18.10
C PHE A 107 -0.84 1.20 17.37
N GLY A 108 0.41 1.64 17.19
CA GLY A 108 1.42 0.90 16.43
C GLY A 108 1.16 0.88 14.92
N GLY A 109 0.34 1.82 14.42
CA GLY A 109 0.02 1.92 13.00
C GLY A 109 1.26 2.21 12.15
N TYR A 110 1.39 1.50 11.03
CA TYR A 110 2.41 1.77 10.03
C TYR A 110 2.10 3.06 9.27
N MET A 111 3.09 3.63 8.57
CA MET A 111 2.89 4.84 7.79
C MET A 111 1.95 4.59 6.59
N MET A 112 0.89 5.40 6.49
CA MET A 112 -0.16 5.26 5.49
C MET A 112 -0.23 6.47 4.57
N CYS A 113 -0.67 6.25 3.33
CA CYS A 113 -0.87 7.30 2.34
C CYS A 113 -2.09 7.00 1.45
N HIS A 114 -2.57 7.97 0.67
CA HIS A 114 -3.70 7.76 -0.25
C HIS A 114 -3.32 7.02 -1.55
N GLY A 115 -2.05 7.10 -1.95
CA GLY A 115 -1.42 6.34 -3.04
C GLY A 115 -2.18 6.30 -4.38
N SER A 116 -1.67 7.01 -5.40
CA SER A 116 -2.29 7.05 -6.74
C SER A 116 -2.57 5.67 -7.37
N GLY A 117 -1.67 4.71 -7.15
CA GLY A 117 -1.81 3.33 -7.64
C GLY A 117 -3.01 2.59 -7.05
N GLY A 118 -3.32 2.79 -5.77
CA GLY A 118 -4.48 2.19 -5.11
C GLY A 118 -5.79 2.73 -5.68
N VAL A 119 -5.87 4.04 -5.88
CA VAL A 119 -7.01 4.70 -6.53
C VAL A 119 -7.22 4.17 -7.95
N ALA A 120 -6.15 4.11 -8.75
CA ALA A 120 -6.20 3.59 -10.11
C ALA A 120 -6.59 2.10 -10.15
N ALA A 121 -6.11 1.29 -9.20
CA ALA A 121 -6.46 -0.13 -9.09
C ALA A 121 -7.94 -0.31 -8.77
N HIS A 122 -8.47 0.37 -7.75
CA HIS A 122 -9.89 0.31 -7.42
C HIS A 122 -10.75 0.75 -8.62
N TYR A 123 -10.36 1.83 -9.30
CA TYR A 123 -11.07 2.27 -10.49
C TYR A 123 -11.01 1.23 -11.61
N ARG A 124 -9.84 0.63 -11.85
CA ARG A 124 -9.69 -0.40 -12.87
C ARG A 124 -10.60 -1.61 -12.62
N PHE A 125 -10.80 -2.00 -11.36
CA PHE A 125 -11.65 -3.13 -10.97
C PHE A 125 -13.11 -2.77 -10.69
N GLY A 126 -13.58 -1.61 -11.16
CA GLY A 126 -15.00 -1.23 -11.07
C GLY A 126 -15.39 -0.50 -9.78
N GLY A 127 -14.46 -0.27 -8.85
CA GLY A 127 -14.66 0.60 -7.69
C GLY A 127 -14.92 2.04 -8.13
N ARG A 128 -16.13 2.54 -7.92
CA ARG A 128 -16.55 3.92 -8.30
C ARG A 128 -17.02 4.76 -7.13
N THR A 129 -17.10 4.16 -5.96
CA THR A 129 -17.72 4.74 -4.77
C THR A 129 -16.85 4.49 -3.54
N ARG A 130 -17.09 5.30 -2.50
CA ARG A 130 -16.43 5.20 -1.18
C ARG A 130 -16.61 3.83 -0.52
N TYR A 131 -17.69 3.11 -0.85
CA TYR A 131 -17.97 1.79 -0.29
C TYR A 131 -16.85 0.78 -0.57
N THR A 132 -16.15 0.91 -1.70
CA THR A 132 -14.99 0.06 -2.01
C THR A 132 -13.95 0.09 -0.90
N VAL A 133 -13.62 1.30 -0.42
CA VAL A 133 -12.61 1.49 0.63
C VAL A 133 -13.17 1.12 2.00
N TYR A 134 -14.45 1.42 2.27
CA TYR A 134 -15.08 1.03 3.54
C TYR A 134 -15.20 -0.48 3.73
N ILE A 135 -15.53 -1.23 2.68
CA ILE A 135 -15.64 -2.68 2.75
C ILE A 135 -14.28 -3.30 3.04
N ILE A 136 -13.23 -2.86 2.33
CA ILE A 136 -11.86 -3.37 2.55
C ILE A 136 -11.37 -2.98 3.94
N GLY A 137 -11.56 -1.74 4.35
CA GLY A 137 -11.17 -1.28 5.69
C GLY A 137 -11.91 -2.02 6.81
N ALA A 138 -13.22 -2.23 6.68
CA ALA A 138 -14.02 -2.97 7.64
C ALA A 138 -13.63 -4.46 7.69
N PHE A 139 -13.34 -5.06 6.54
CA PHE A 139 -12.84 -6.44 6.47
C PHE A 139 -11.49 -6.58 7.18
N LEU A 140 -10.52 -5.72 6.86
CA LEU A 140 -9.20 -5.75 7.51
C LEU A 140 -9.28 -5.45 9.01
N LEU A 141 -10.15 -4.54 9.42
CA LEU A 141 -10.38 -4.23 10.83
C LEU A 141 -11.03 -5.41 11.55
N ALA A 142 -11.98 -6.12 10.93
CA ALA A 142 -12.56 -7.33 11.48
C ALA A 142 -11.51 -8.45 11.60
N VAL A 143 -10.65 -8.64 10.59
CA VAL A 143 -9.54 -9.61 10.68
C VAL A 143 -8.60 -9.26 11.83
N GLY A 144 -8.18 -7.99 11.95
CA GLY A 144 -7.32 -7.56 13.06
C GLY A 144 -7.97 -7.72 14.43
N LEU A 145 -9.23 -7.34 14.56
CA LEU A 145 -9.97 -7.40 15.83
C LEU A 145 -10.27 -8.84 16.25
N PHE A 146 -10.66 -9.71 15.32
CA PHE A 146 -11.14 -11.06 15.65
C PHE A 146 -10.08 -12.15 15.61
N LEU A 147 -9.04 -11.99 14.77
CA LEU A 147 -7.98 -12.99 14.60
C LEU A 147 -6.63 -12.49 15.14
N GLY A 148 -6.45 -11.18 15.39
CA GLY A 148 -5.22 -10.63 15.95
C GLY A 148 -3.97 -11.07 15.18
N LYS A 149 -2.99 -11.62 15.92
CA LYS A 149 -1.74 -12.17 15.36
C LYS A 149 -1.95 -13.38 14.45
N ASP A 150 -3.00 -14.17 14.66
CA ASP A 150 -3.29 -15.36 13.86
C ASP A 150 -3.78 -14.96 12.46
N GLY A 151 -4.41 -13.78 12.35
CA GLY A 151 -4.74 -13.15 11.06
C GLY A 151 -3.51 -12.85 10.22
N ALA A 152 -2.40 -12.41 10.84
CA ALA A 152 -1.12 -12.26 10.14
C ALA A 152 -0.56 -13.61 9.68
N GLY A 153 -0.80 -14.69 10.44
CA GLY A 153 -0.46 -16.05 10.06
C GLY A 153 -1.15 -16.52 8.76
N ILE A 154 -2.40 -16.09 8.52
CA ILE A 154 -3.10 -16.37 7.25
C ILE A 154 -2.39 -15.69 6.07
N PHE A 155 -1.96 -14.43 6.23
CA PHE A 155 -1.22 -13.72 5.19
C PHE A 155 0.19 -14.28 4.97
N ALA A 156 0.81 -14.87 6.01
CA ALA A 156 2.10 -15.54 5.91
C ALA A 156 2.07 -16.82 5.04
N LEU A 157 0.88 -17.33 4.67
CA LEU A 157 0.75 -18.39 3.68
C LEU A 157 1.09 -17.93 2.26
N ILE A 158 1.09 -16.62 2.00
CA ILE A 158 1.48 -16.07 0.70
C ILE A 158 3.01 -16.20 0.58
N PRO A 159 3.53 -16.92 -0.42
CA PRO A 159 4.97 -17.12 -0.53
C PRO A 159 5.71 -15.83 -0.83
N GLU A 160 6.85 -15.63 -0.17
CA GLU A 160 7.73 -14.49 -0.43
C GLU A 160 8.13 -14.39 -1.90
N ALA A 161 8.31 -15.52 -2.58
CA ALA A 161 8.59 -15.55 -4.01
C ALA A 161 7.47 -14.89 -4.85
N ALA A 162 6.20 -15.12 -4.50
CA ALA A 162 5.08 -14.52 -5.22
C ALA A 162 5.04 -13.00 -4.97
N LEU A 163 5.25 -12.56 -3.72
CA LEU A 163 5.37 -11.14 -3.37
C LEU A 163 6.55 -10.48 -4.09
N GLY A 164 7.71 -11.13 -4.08
CA GLY A 164 8.92 -10.69 -4.77
C GLY A 164 8.71 -10.54 -6.28
N CYS A 165 8.03 -11.48 -6.93
CA CYS A 165 7.67 -11.35 -8.35
C CYS A 165 6.75 -10.15 -8.61
N LEU A 166 5.76 -9.91 -7.76
CA LEU A 166 4.86 -8.77 -7.90
C LEU A 166 5.60 -7.44 -7.70
N LEU A 167 6.47 -7.36 -6.70
CA LEU A 167 7.31 -6.19 -6.43
C LEU A 167 8.29 -5.94 -7.57
N PHE A 168 8.96 -6.99 -8.07
CA PHE A 168 9.87 -6.90 -9.19
C PHE A 168 9.16 -6.39 -10.45
N TYR A 169 7.97 -6.92 -10.75
CA TYR A 169 7.18 -6.46 -11.88
C TYR A 169 6.77 -4.99 -11.73
N SER A 170 6.31 -4.58 -10.54
CA SER A 170 6.00 -3.18 -10.25
C SER A 170 7.22 -2.27 -10.39
N GLY A 171 8.40 -2.75 -9.97
CA GLY A 171 9.67 -2.05 -10.13
C GLY A 171 10.05 -1.87 -11.60
N ILE A 172 9.85 -2.89 -12.44
CA ILE A 172 10.05 -2.78 -13.90
C ILE A 172 9.09 -1.77 -14.51
N ASP A 173 7.80 -1.80 -14.15
CA ASP A 173 6.80 -0.87 -14.69
C ASP A 173 7.15 0.58 -14.32
N LEU A 174 7.63 0.81 -13.09
CA LEU A 174 8.14 2.11 -12.65
C LEU A 174 9.41 2.54 -13.40
N ALA A 175 10.38 1.63 -13.57
CA ALA A 175 11.62 1.90 -14.30
C ALA A 175 11.36 2.17 -15.79
N ALA A 176 10.40 1.47 -16.40
CA ALA A 176 9.99 1.68 -17.78
C ALA A 176 9.31 3.04 -17.97
N ALA A 177 8.49 3.49 -17.02
CA ALA A 177 7.91 4.82 -17.04
C ALA A 177 9.00 5.92 -16.98
N ALA A 178 10.06 5.71 -16.20
CA ALA A 178 11.19 6.65 -16.13
C ALA A 178 11.99 6.75 -17.45
N ARG A 179 12.03 5.70 -18.28
CA ARG A 179 12.70 5.71 -19.59
C ARG A 179 12.01 6.59 -20.63
N GLY A 180 10.73 6.91 -20.44
CA GLY A 180 9.97 7.77 -21.36
C GLY A 180 10.28 9.26 -21.26
N MET A 181 11.25 9.66 -20.43
CA MET A 181 11.56 11.07 -20.20
C MET A 181 12.60 11.61 -21.18
N GLU A 182 12.28 12.74 -21.81
CA GLU A 182 13.11 13.35 -22.85
C GLU A 182 14.34 14.08 -22.28
N LYS A 183 14.27 14.58 -21.04
CA LYS A 183 15.35 15.34 -20.39
C LYS A 183 16.17 14.50 -19.41
N ARG A 184 17.50 14.56 -19.56
CA ARG A 184 18.46 13.86 -18.68
C ARG A 184 18.42 14.37 -17.23
N SER A 185 18.12 15.65 -17.01
CA SER A 185 17.96 16.24 -15.66
C SER A 185 16.85 15.56 -14.88
N ASP A 186 15.72 15.34 -15.54
CA ASP A 186 14.52 14.83 -14.90
C ASP A 186 14.71 13.35 -14.56
N PHE A 187 15.39 12.61 -15.44
CA PHE A 187 15.76 11.22 -15.17
C PHE A 187 16.67 11.09 -13.95
N PHE A 188 17.64 12.00 -13.78
CA PHE A 188 18.53 12.01 -12.62
C PHE A 188 17.76 12.31 -11.32
N VAL A 189 16.79 13.23 -11.36
CA VAL A 189 15.92 13.53 -10.21
C VAL A 189 15.08 12.32 -9.83
N ILE A 190 14.46 11.63 -10.80
CA ILE A 190 13.69 10.41 -10.52
C ILE A 190 14.59 9.33 -9.92
N LEU A 191 15.78 9.13 -10.47
CA LEU A 191 16.73 8.14 -9.96
C LEU A 191 17.19 8.47 -8.54
N ALA A 192 17.47 9.75 -8.26
CA ALA A 192 17.85 10.20 -6.92
C ALA A 192 16.71 9.98 -5.92
N VAL A 193 15.47 10.34 -6.27
CA VAL A 193 14.29 10.10 -5.43
C VAL A 193 14.09 8.60 -5.20
N ALA A 194 14.21 7.78 -6.24
CA ALA A 194 14.07 6.33 -6.14
C ALA A 194 15.20 5.64 -5.36
N ALA A 195 16.39 6.23 -5.31
CA ALA A 195 17.51 5.70 -4.51
C ALA A 195 17.46 6.16 -3.05
N LEU A 196 16.84 7.31 -2.77
CA LEU A 196 16.66 7.86 -1.43
C LEU A 196 15.44 7.29 -0.70
N SER A 197 14.42 6.84 -1.45
CA SER A 197 13.19 6.24 -0.91
C SER A 197 13.31 4.72 -0.79
#